data_AF-A0A1Y1KPA7-F1
#
_entry.id   AF-A0A1Y1KPA7-F1
#
_cell.length_a   1.000
_cell.length_b   1.000
_cell.length_c   1.000
_cell.angle_alpha   90.00
_cell.angle_beta   90.00
_cell.angle_gamma   90.00
#
_symmetry.space_group_name_H-M   'P 1'
#
loop_
_entity.id
_entity.type
_entity.pdbx_description
1 polymer ?
#
loop_
_entity_poly.entity_id
_entity_poly.type
_entity_poly.pdbx_seq_one_letter_code
_entity_poly.pdbx_strand_id
1 'polypeptide(L)'
;FVTVNHRVEADYPHALLVMRDLGKLHALSYAMKDHKPSTFKYLQGNLQETFFNSDFFKSVLEMIPVLADKVLKSYNPETETFKSAIENAAQTFRGLLDVERYGEYAVINHGDPEMRNYLFRYGDTTRPSEPTELCMVD
;
A
#
# COMPACT_ATOMS: atom_id res chain seq x y z
N PHE A 1 11.30 -2.52 -19.59
CA PHE A 1 10.76 -2.16 -18.27
C PHE A 1 11.47 -0.90 -17.81
N VAL A 2 10.73 0.13 -17.41
CA VAL A 2 11.25 1.38 -16.85
C VAL A 2 10.34 1.85 -15.71
N THR A 3 10.90 2.53 -14.72
CA THR A 3 10.12 3.18 -13.66
C THR A 3 9.50 4.47 -14.16
N VAL A 4 8.36 4.85 -13.58
CA VAL A 4 7.74 6.16 -13.83
C VAL A 4 8.34 7.18 -12.87
N ASN A 5 8.47 8.43 -13.34
CA ASN A 5 8.87 9.53 -12.49
C ASN A 5 7.74 9.85 -11.48
N HIS A 6 7.99 9.58 -10.19
CA HIS A 6 7.03 9.82 -9.10
C HIS A 6 6.59 11.29 -8.93
N ARG A 7 7.25 12.24 -9.61
CA ARG A 7 6.87 13.66 -9.62
C ARG A 7 5.87 14.01 -10.72
N VAL A 8 5.52 13.06 -11.57
CA VAL A 8 4.54 13.22 -12.65
C VAL A 8 3.26 12.50 -12.22
N GLU A 9 2.11 13.15 -12.41
CA GLU A 9 0.81 12.53 -12.11
C GLU A 9 0.64 11.21 -12.87
N ALA A 10 0.04 10.23 -12.20
CA ALA A 10 -0.30 8.96 -12.83
C ALA A 10 -1.39 9.19 -13.89
N ASP A 11 -1.04 8.99 -15.15
CA ASP A 11 -2.03 9.01 -16.21
C ASP A 11 -2.96 7.77 -16.14
N TYR A 12 -4.08 7.87 -16.84
CA TYR A 12 -5.09 6.83 -16.83
C TYR A 12 -4.57 5.46 -17.32
N PRO A 13 -3.83 5.35 -18.45
CA PRO A 13 -3.23 4.08 -18.87
C PRO A 13 -2.37 3.38 -17.79
N HIS A 14 -1.49 4.11 -17.10
CA HIS A 14 -0.65 3.53 -16.05
C HIS A 14 -1.48 3.12 -14.83
N ALA A 15 -2.38 3.98 -14.36
CA ALA A 15 -3.25 3.68 -13.23
C ALA A 15 -4.15 2.47 -13.51
N LEU A 16 -4.72 2.38 -14.71
CA LEU A 16 -5.54 1.25 -15.13
C LEU A 16 -4.76 -0.05 -15.09
N LEU A 17 -3.52 -0.06 -15.60
CA LEU A 17 -2.68 -1.25 -15.62
C LEU A 17 -2.31 -1.69 -14.19
N VAL A 18 -1.94 -0.75 -13.32
CA VAL A 18 -1.66 -1.01 -11.89
C VAL A 18 -2.88 -1.63 -11.20
N MET A 19 -4.06 -1.02 -11.35
CA MET A 19 -5.27 -1.53 -10.71
C MET A 19 -5.67 -2.91 -11.23
N ARG A 20 -5.46 -3.19 -12.53
CA ARG A 20 -5.71 -4.53 -13.09
C ARG A 20 -4.79 -5.57 -12.48
N ASP A 21 -3.51 -5.28 -12.34
CA ASP A 21 -2.54 -6.27 -11.86
C ASP A 21 -2.60 -6.46 -10.33
N LEU A 22 -2.88 -5.40 -9.55
CA LEU A 22 -3.26 -5.55 -8.14
C LEU A 22 -4.52 -6.40 -7.97
N GLY A 23 -5.53 -6.17 -8.82
CA GLY A 23 -6.75 -6.99 -8.84
C GLY A 23 -6.46 -8.47 -9.12
N LYS A 24 -5.57 -8.77 -10.07
CA LYS A 24 -5.13 -10.17 -10.34
C LYS A 24 -4.42 -10.78 -9.14
N LEU A 25 -3.51 -10.05 -8.49
CA LEU A 25 -2.79 -10.51 -7.30
C LEU A 25 -3.79 -10.87 -6.18
N HIS A 26 -4.70 -9.96 -5.86
CA HIS A 26 -5.72 -10.17 -4.84
C HIS A 26 -6.65 -11.35 -5.18
N ALA A 27 -7.15 -11.42 -6.42
CA ALA A 27 -8.04 -12.49 -6.85
C ALA A 27 -7.35 -13.87 -6.81
N LEU A 28 -6.09 -13.95 -7.26
CA LEU A 28 -5.30 -15.18 -7.20
C LEU A 28 -5.04 -15.60 -5.75
N SER A 29 -4.68 -14.64 -4.89
CA SER A 29 -4.50 -14.89 -3.46
C SER A 29 -5.78 -15.35 -2.78
N TYR A 30 -6.92 -14.78 -3.14
CA TYR A 30 -8.22 -15.18 -2.59
C TYR A 30 -8.56 -16.61 -3.03
N ALA A 31 -8.46 -16.92 -4.32
CA ALA A 31 -8.68 -18.28 -4.83
C ALA A 31 -7.70 -19.30 -4.25
N MET A 32 -6.47 -18.89 -3.90
CA MET A 32 -5.47 -19.74 -3.27
C MET A 32 -5.91 -20.25 -1.89
N LYS A 33 -6.73 -19.49 -1.15
CA LYS A 33 -7.25 -19.94 0.15
C LYS A 33 -8.06 -21.23 0.03
N ASP A 34 -8.87 -21.33 -1.03
CA ASP A 34 -9.74 -22.48 -1.27
C ASP A 34 -8.97 -23.61 -1.97
N HIS A 35 -8.28 -23.29 -3.07
CA HIS A 35 -7.66 -24.31 -3.91
C HIS A 35 -6.29 -24.80 -3.41
N LYS A 36 -5.56 -23.99 -2.62
CA LYS A 36 -4.21 -24.28 -2.12
C LYS A 36 -3.97 -23.74 -0.70
N PRO A 37 -4.78 -24.16 0.30
CA PRO A 37 -4.76 -23.59 1.65
C PRO A 37 -3.41 -23.74 2.37
N SER A 38 -2.66 -24.81 2.12
CA SER A 38 -1.32 -25.01 2.70
C SER A 38 -0.30 -24.01 2.17
N THR A 39 -0.33 -23.74 0.86
CA THR A 39 0.50 -22.70 0.23
C THR A 39 0.13 -21.32 0.76
N PHE A 40 -1.18 -21.02 0.85
CA PHE A 40 -1.62 -19.74 1.40
C PHE A 40 -1.15 -19.55 2.85
N LYS A 41 -1.32 -20.56 3.72
CA LYS A 41 -0.84 -20.50 5.11
C LYS A 41 0.68 -20.32 5.20
N TYR A 42 1.43 -21.00 4.33
CA TYR A 42 2.88 -20.81 4.25
C TYR A 42 3.24 -19.37 3.89
N LEU A 43 2.61 -18.80 2.86
CA LEU A 43 2.85 -17.41 2.45
C LEU A 43 2.44 -16.44 3.55
N GLN A 44 1.26 -16.62 4.17
CA GLN A 44 0.81 -15.80 5.30
C GLN A 44 1.84 -15.80 6.44
N GLY A 45 2.44 -16.94 6.78
CA GLY A 45 3.46 -17.03 7.82
C GLY A 45 4.82 -16.39 7.46
N ASN A 46 5.13 -16.24 6.16
CA ASN A 46 6.44 -15.76 5.69
C ASN A 46 6.40 -14.36 5.06
N LEU A 47 5.22 -13.84 4.70
CA LEU A 47 5.00 -12.49 4.16
C LEU A 47 4.48 -11.58 5.27
N GLN A 48 5.23 -11.51 6.37
CA GLN A 48 4.91 -10.60 7.47
C GLN A 48 5.23 -9.17 7.06
N GLU A 49 4.37 -8.24 7.43
CA GLU A 49 4.65 -6.82 7.26
C GLU A 49 5.93 -6.48 8.05
N THR A 50 6.90 -5.81 7.41
CA THR A 50 8.20 -5.50 8.02
C THR A 50 8.34 -4.04 8.46
N PHE A 51 7.69 -3.09 7.79
CA PHE A 51 7.84 -1.67 8.08
C PHE A 51 7.06 -1.27 9.34
N PHE A 52 5.75 -1.48 9.37
CA PHE A 52 4.88 -1.17 10.50
C PHE A 52 5.19 -2.01 11.75
N ASN A 53 5.76 -3.21 11.59
CA ASN A 53 6.22 -4.04 12.71
C ASN A 53 7.63 -3.67 13.22
N SER A 54 8.34 -2.76 12.55
CA SER A 54 9.71 -2.38 12.92
C SER A 54 9.79 -1.49 14.17
N ASP A 55 10.92 -1.55 14.87
CA ASP A 55 11.22 -0.58 15.94
C ASP A 55 11.32 0.86 15.40
N PHE A 56 11.69 1.02 14.13
CA PHE A 56 11.67 2.33 13.47
C PHE A 56 10.26 2.93 13.45
N PHE A 57 9.25 2.12 13.14
CA PHE A 57 7.87 2.60 13.09
C PHE A 57 7.31 2.97 14.47
N LYS A 58 7.79 2.35 15.54
CA LYS A 58 7.47 2.80 16.92
C LYS A 58 7.90 4.25 17.14
N SER A 59 9.12 4.60 16.73
CA SER A 59 9.64 5.98 16.79
C SER A 59 8.83 6.93 15.91
N VAL A 60 8.33 6.48 14.75
CA VAL A 60 7.42 7.27 13.90
C VAL A 60 6.12 7.56 14.64
N LEU A 61 5.51 6.56 15.28
CA LEU A 61 4.26 6.74 16.05
C LEU A 61 4.43 7.72 17.22
N GLU A 62 5.58 7.69 17.90
CA GLU A 62 5.91 8.63 18.99
C GLU A 62 6.15 10.06 18.46
N MET A 63 6.62 10.21 17.22
CA MET A 63 6.86 11.50 16.59
C MET A 63 5.58 12.20 16.14
N ILE A 64 4.54 11.45 15.75
CA ILE A 64 3.28 12.00 15.21
C ILE A 64 2.65 13.05 16.14
N PRO A 65 2.43 12.80 17.46
CA PRO A 65 1.84 13.79 18.36
C PRO A 65 2.69 15.06 18.50
N VAL A 66 4.02 14.92 18.51
CA VAL A 66 4.95 16.06 18.64
C VAL A 66 4.91 16.95 17.40
N LEU A 67 4.88 16.36 16.21
CA LEU A 67 4.76 17.12 14.97
C LEU A 67 3.37 17.74 14.83
N ALA A 68 2.32 17.02 15.22
CA ALA A 68 0.97 17.52 15.20
C ALA A 68 0.79 18.73 16.13
N ASP A 69 1.34 18.70 17.34
CA ASP A 69 1.31 19.84 18.27
C ASP A 69 1.98 21.08 17.66
N LYS A 70 3.12 20.91 16.97
CA LYS A 70 3.77 22.01 16.23
C LYS A 70 2.88 22.55 15.12
N VAL A 71 2.26 21.66 14.33
CA VAL A 71 1.33 22.05 13.26
C VAL A 71 0.14 22.80 13.84
N LEU A 72 -0.51 22.30 14.90
CA LEU A 72 -1.65 22.92 15.58
C LEU A 72 -1.33 24.30 16.20
N LYS A 73 -0.07 24.53 16.59
CA LYS A 73 0.39 25.82 17.11
C LYS A 73 0.75 26.82 16.02
N SER A 74 1.30 26.34 14.89
CA SER A 74 1.76 27.18 13.78
C SER A 74 0.69 27.45 12.73
N TYR A 75 -0.19 26.48 12.54
CA TYR A 75 -1.37 26.51 11.70
C TYR A 75 -2.55 26.35 12.66
N ASN A 76 -3.60 27.15 12.53
CA ASN A 76 -4.82 26.94 13.32
C ASN A 76 -5.81 26.14 12.44
N PRO A 77 -5.65 24.82 12.26
CA PRO A 77 -6.60 24.07 11.47
C PRO A 77 -7.93 24.09 12.22
N GLU A 78 -8.94 24.74 11.64
CA GLU A 78 -10.29 24.86 12.21
C GLU A 78 -11.07 23.53 12.19
N THR A 79 -10.44 22.37 12.40
CA THR A 79 -11.13 21.10 12.29
C THR A 79 -10.80 20.14 13.43
N GLU A 80 -11.82 19.85 14.22
CA GLU A 80 -11.75 18.81 15.26
C GLU A 80 -11.47 17.42 14.67
N THR A 81 -11.78 17.25 13.38
CA THR A 81 -11.38 16.11 12.57
C THR A 81 -9.87 15.90 12.52
N PHE A 82 -9.07 16.97 12.36
CA PHE A 82 -7.62 16.86 12.31
C PHE A 82 -7.05 16.43 13.67
N LYS A 83 -7.51 17.04 14.77
CA LYS A 83 -7.10 16.64 16.13
C LYS A 83 -7.44 15.18 16.41
N SER A 84 -8.67 14.78 16.10
CA SER A 84 -9.12 13.40 16.29
C SER A 84 -8.31 12.40 15.44
N ALA A 85 -7.94 12.76 14.21
CA ALA A 85 -7.10 11.90 13.38
C ALA A 85 -5.70 11.69 13.97
N ILE A 86 -5.09 12.73 14.53
CA ILE A 86 -3.78 12.64 15.20
C ILE A 86 -3.85 11.78 16.46
N GLU A 87 -4.85 12.02 17.33
CA GLU A 87 -5.04 11.27 18.56
C GLU A 87 -5.24 9.77 18.28
N ASN A 88 -5.93 9.45 17.18
CA ASN A 88 -6.21 8.08 16.77
C ASN A 88 -5.16 7.47 15.84
N ALA A 89 -4.09 8.19 15.46
CA ALA A 89 -3.14 7.72 14.46
C ALA A 89 -2.48 6.38 14.86
N ALA A 90 -1.97 6.28 16.09
CA ALA A 90 -1.34 5.06 16.58
C ALA A 90 -2.32 3.88 16.62
N GLN A 91 -3.57 4.11 17.03
CA GLN A 91 -4.59 3.06 17.04
C GLN A 91 -4.98 2.64 15.61
N THR A 92 -5.05 3.59 14.68
CA THR A 92 -5.33 3.34 13.27
C THR A 92 -4.26 2.43 12.68
N PHE A 93 -2.98 2.74 12.87
CA PHE A 93 -1.88 1.91 12.36
C PHE A 93 -1.85 0.52 13.01
N ARG A 94 -2.09 0.39 14.31
CA ARG A 94 -2.21 -0.92 14.96
C ARG A 94 -3.37 -1.74 14.36
N GLY A 95 -4.49 -1.09 14.07
CA GLY A 95 -5.64 -1.73 13.44
C GLY A 95 -5.42 -2.17 11.99
N LEU A 96 -4.42 -1.60 11.30
CA LEU A 96 -4.03 -2.05 9.95
C LEU A 96 -3.25 -3.37 9.98
N LEU A 97 -2.57 -3.67 11.10
CA LEU A 97 -1.77 -4.89 11.28
C LEU A 97 -2.61 -6.09 11.75
N ASP A 98 -3.84 -5.85 12.18
CA ASP A 98 -4.77 -6.91 12.58
C ASP A 98 -5.36 -7.59 11.33
N VAL A 99 -4.66 -8.61 10.84
CA VAL A 99 -5.09 -9.39 9.66
C VAL A 99 -6.41 -10.13 9.93
N GLU A 100 -6.66 -10.52 11.19
CA GLU A 100 -7.88 -11.25 11.57
C GLU A 100 -9.13 -10.39 11.39
N ARG A 101 -9.00 -9.06 11.55
CA ARG A 101 -10.07 -8.09 11.29
C ARG A 101 -10.66 -8.19 9.89
N TYR A 102 -9.88 -8.60 8.90
CA TYR A 102 -10.32 -8.69 7.50
C TYR A 102 -10.92 -10.05 7.13
N GLY A 103 -10.85 -11.03 8.04
CA GLY A 103 -11.55 -12.31 7.96
C GLY A 103 -11.36 -13.06 6.63
N GLU A 104 -12.47 -13.55 6.09
CA GLU A 104 -12.48 -14.36 4.87
C GLU A 104 -11.97 -13.60 3.63
N TYR A 105 -12.07 -12.27 3.62
CA TYR A 105 -11.66 -11.43 2.49
C TYR A 105 -10.19 -10.97 2.55
N ALA A 106 -9.44 -11.34 3.59
CA ALA A 106 -8.00 -11.04 3.65
C ALA A 106 -7.24 -11.62 2.45
N VAL A 107 -6.32 -10.90 1.84
CA VAL A 107 -5.51 -11.40 0.71
C VAL A 107 -4.05 -10.99 0.89
N ILE A 108 -3.16 -11.64 0.15
CA ILE A 108 -1.77 -11.21 0.02
C ILE A 108 -1.77 -9.90 -0.77
N ASN A 109 -1.18 -8.87 -0.17
CA ASN A 109 -1.06 -7.53 -0.72
C ASN A 109 0.39 -7.26 -1.13
N HIS A 110 0.61 -6.22 -1.93
CA HIS A 110 1.96 -5.72 -2.22
C HIS A 110 2.63 -5.08 -0.99
N GLY A 111 1.86 -4.38 -0.15
CA GLY A 111 2.39 -3.70 1.04
C GLY A 111 2.80 -2.24 0.83
N ASP A 112 3.39 -1.91 -0.33
CA ASP A 112 3.78 -0.53 -0.69
C ASP A 112 3.46 -0.24 -2.18
N PRO A 113 2.17 -0.12 -2.57
CA PRO A 113 1.75 -0.02 -3.97
C PRO A 113 1.96 1.38 -4.58
N GLU A 114 3.14 1.97 -4.35
CA GLU A 114 3.52 3.27 -4.87
C GLU A 114 4.06 3.19 -6.31
N MET A 115 3.87 4.26 -7.09
CA MET A 115 4.19 4.24 -8.53
C MET A 115 5.68 4.01 -8.86
N ARG A 116 6.57 4.27 -7.90
CA ARG A 116 8.00 3.98 -7.98
C ARG A 116 8.32 2.47 -7.91
N ASN A 117 7.43 1.68 -7.32
CA ASN A 117 7.57 0.24 -7.09
C ASN A 117 6.97 -0.57 -8.26
N TYR A 118 6.73 0.10 -9.38
CA TYR A 118 6.23 -0.51 -10.60
C TYR A 118 7.16 -0.23 -11.77
N LEU A 119 7.48 -1.29 -12.51
CA LEU A 119 8.18 -1.21 -13.78
C LEU A 119 7.20 -1.44 -14.92
N PHE A 120 7.20 -0.53 -15.89
CA PHE A 120 6.29 -0.57 -17.04
C PHE A 120 7.04 -0.96 -18.31
N ARG A 121 6.42 -1.81 -19.13
CA ARG A 121 6.90 -2.12 -20.48
C ARG A 121 5.99 -1.48 -21.52
N TYR A 122 6.59 -0.82 -22.51
CA TYR A 122 5.91 -0.24 -23.67
C TYR A 122 6.22 -1.10 -24.89
N GLY A 123 5.30 -2.01 -25.24
CA GLY A 123 5.46 -2.96 -26.34
C GLY A 123 4.70 -2.58 -27.61
N ASP A 124 3.75 -1.64 -27.52
CA ASP A 124 2.89 -1.23 -28.64
C ASP A 124 3.52 -0.04 -29.39
N THR A 125 4.04 -0.29 -30.59
CA THR A 125 4.65 0.76 -31.42
C THR A 125 3.63 1.77 -31.95
N THR A 126 2.34 1.43 -31.97
CA THR A 126 1.27 2.35 -32.38
C THR A 126 0.85 3.29 -31.25
N ARG A 127 1.14 2.91 -29.99
CA ARG A 127 0.83 3.68 -28.77
C ARG A 127 2.05 3.67 -27.83
N PRO A 128 3.14 4.36 -28.21
CA PRO A 128 4.43 4.25 -27.52
C PRO A 128 4.42 4.79 -26.09
N SER A 129 3.42 5.58 -25.71
CA SER A 129 3.24 6.11 -24.35
C SER A 129 2.34 5.24 -23.47
N GLU A 130 1.66 4.23 -24.02
CA GLU A 130 0.77 3.37 -23.24
C GLU A 130 1.51 2.11 -22.75
N PRO A 131 1.52 1.84 -21.44
CA PRO A 131 2.16 0.64 -20.93
C PRO A 131 1.32 -0.60 -21.26
N THR A 132 2.02 -1.69 -21.57
CA THR A 132 1.46 -2.98 -21.98
C THR A 132 1.63 -4.06 -20.92
N GLU A 133 2.68 -3.97 -20.10
CA GLU A 133 2.96 -4.91 -19.01
C GLU A 133 3.46 -4.15 -17.78
N LEU A 134 3.19 -4.74 -16.62
CA LEU A 134 3.58 -4.26 -15.31
C LEU A 134 4.43 -5.34 -14.61
N CYS A 135 5.48 -4.90 -13.92
CA CYS A 135 6.19 -5.72 -12.95
C CYS A 135 6.19 -4.98 -11.62
N MET A 136 5.65 -5.63 -10.58
CA MET A 136 5.69 -5.16 -9.19
C MET A 136 7.08 -5.48 -8.61
N VAL A 137 7.68 -4.52 -7.93
CA VAL A 137 8.99 -4.64 -7.27
C VAL A 137 8.92 -4.03 -5.88
N ASP A 138 9.95 -4.29 -5.06
CA ASP A 138 10.00 -4.00 -3.61
C ASP A 138 8.97 -4.78 -2.78
#